data_AF-A0A0Q8CSJ7-F1
#
_entry.id   AF-A0A0Q8CSJ7-F1
#
_cell.length_a   1.000
_cell.length_b   1.000
_cell.length_c   1.000
_cell.angle_alpha   90.00
_cell.angle_beta   90.00
_cell.angle_gamma   90.00
#
_symmetry.space_group_name_H-M   'P 1'
#
loop_
_entity.id
_entity.type
_entity.pdbx_description
1 polymer ?
#
loop_
_entity_poly.entity_id
_entity_poly.type
_entity_poly.pdbx_seq_one_letter_code
_entity_poly.pdbx_strand_id
1 'polypeptide(L)'
;MAADASKVLVIVASLLLLVACSEQGSVLLSKRYRVCIVDSPGLVYANHKEWIDYDEGVLTFNKEIVNVEIGGHPRFSHKAKRTGNDAVSGFKLLGVERSDNRDKVLWGYNRGDRQGPVLVMLSSPQLGDLEKILTQEKLLVDCN
;
A
#
# COMPACT_ATOMS: atom_id res chain seq x y z
N MET A 1 9.61 41.29 -46.13
CA MET A 1 10.16 40.94 -44.81
C MET A 1 9.04 40.37 -43.97
N ALA A 2 8.92 39.04 -43.91
CA ALA A 2 8.00 38.35 -43.01
C ALA A 2 8.62 36.99 -42.72
N ALA A 3 9.52 36.95 -41.74
CA ALA A 3 10.09 35.72 -41.24
C ALA A 3 9.57 35.49 -39.81
N ASP A 4 9.18 34.24 -39.56
CA ASP A 4 9.28 33.59 -38.26
C ASP A 4 8.32 34.03 -37.13
N ALA A 5 7.02 34.12 -37.42
CA ALA A 5 6.00 34.04 -36.36
C ALA A 5 5.62 32.59 -35.99
N SER A 6 5.92 31.60 -36.84
CA SER A 6 5.46 30.21 -36.66
C SER A 6 6.35 29.32 -35.79
N LYS A 7 7.59 29.72 -35.46
CA LYS A 7 8.50 28.89 -34.65
C LYS A 7 8.40 29.14 -33.14
N VAL A 8 7.91 30.29 -32.73
CA VAL A 8 7.80 30.65 -31.31
C VAL A 8 6.68 29.88 -30.61
N LEU A 9 5.60 29.53 -31.33
CA LEU A 9 4.45 28.83 -30.76
C LEU A 9 4.75 27.36 -30.39
N VAL A 10 5.68 26.71 -31.08
CA VAL A 10 5.97 25.27 -30.89
C VAL A 10 6.83 25.01 -29.65
N ILE A 11 7.70 25.96 -29.28
CA ILE A 11 8.61 25.82 -28.13
C ILE A 11 7.86 26.00 -26.79
N VAL A 12 6.82 26.84 -26.77
CA VAL A 12 6.01 27.03 -25.55
C VAL A 12 5.13 25.80 -25.26
N ALA A 13 4.66 25.10 -26.29
CA ALA A 13 3.83 23.90 -26.12
C ALA A 13 4.62 22.69 -25.58
N SER A 14 5.93 22.63 -25.79
CA SER A 14 6.77 21.52 -25.32
C SER A 14 7.28 21.70 -23.88
N LEU A 15 7.27 22.92 -23.33
CA LEU A 15 7.65 23.18 -21.93
C LEU A 15 6.52 22.90 -20.92
N LEU A 16 5.26 22.81 -21.36
CA LEU A 16 4.10 22.56 -20.48
C LEU A 16 3.84 21.07 -20.18
N LEU A 17 4.59 20.16 -20.81
CA LEU A 17 4.41 18.71 -20.66
C LEU A 17 5.33 18.07 -19.60
N LEU A 18 6.14 18.85 -18.89
CA LEU A 18 7.19 18.33 -17.97
C LEU A 18 6.87 18.44 -16.47
N VAL A 19 5.68 18.88 -16.07
CA VAL A 19 5.33 19.01 -14.64
C VAL A 19 3.98 18.36 -14.34
N ALA A 20 3.89 17.06 -14.61
CA ALA A 20 2.86 16.21 -14.03
C ALA A 20 3.39 14.79 -13.80
N CYS A 21 4.63 14.67 -13.30
CA CYS A 21 4.89 13.55 -12.39
C CYS A 21 4.10 13.86 -11.12
N SER A 22 2.84 13.40 -11.03
CA SER A 22 2.22 13.28 -9.73
C SER A 22 3.11 12.31 -8.96
N GLU A 23 3.92 12.81 -8.02
CA GLU A 23 4.40 11.95 -6.95
C GLU A 23 3.14 11.34 -6.35
N GLN A 24 2.93 10.05 -6.60
CA GLN A 24 1.86 9.31 -5.96
C GLN A 24 2.14 9.44 -4.46
N GLY A 25 1.29 10.21 -3.79
CA GLY A 25 1.40 10.41 -2.34
C GLY A 25 1.33 9.06 -1.64
N SER A 26 1.75 9.03 -0.38
CA SER A 26 1.58 7.84 0.44
C SER A 26 0.96 8.22 1.77
N VAL A 27 0.05 7.38 2.26
CA VAL A 27 -0.60 7.55 3.55
C VAL A 27 0.09 6.65 4.58
N LEU A 28 0.50 7.24 5.70
CA LEU A 28 1.12 6.52 6.80
C LEU A 28 0.11 5.60 7.48
N LEU A 29 0.35 4.28 7.43
CA LEU A 29 -0.44 3.28 8.16
C LEU A 29 0.14 2.99 9.54
N SER A 30 1.46 2.90 9.65
CA SER A 30 2.16 2.67 10.92
C SER A 30 3.52 3.33 10.92
N LYS A 31 3.76 4.19 11.93
CA LYS A 31 5.08 4.79 12.16
C LYS A 31 6.09 3.76 12.66
N ARG A 32 5.69 2.90 13.61
CA ARG A 32 6.55 1.89 14.22
C ARG A 32 7.08 0.90 13.18
N TYR A 33 6.20 0.40 12.32
CA TYR A 33 6.57 -0.58 11.30
C TYR A 33 6.97 0.08 9.97
N ARG A 34 6.93 1.41 9.88
CA ARG A 34 7.21 2.19 8.66
C ARG A 34 6.42 1.66 7.46
N VAL A 35 5.12 1.51 7.64
CA VAL A 35 4.23 1.01 6.58
C VAL A 35 3.42 2.17 6.04
N CYS A 36 3.56 2.40 4.74
CA CYS A 36 2.79 3.37 4.00
C CYS A 36 1.99 2.65 2.91
N ILE A 37 0.80 3.14 2.62
CA ILE A 37 0.03 2.72 1.45
C ILE A 37 0.10 3.82 0.40
N VAL A 38 0.32 3.44 -0.86
CA VAL A 38 0.27 4.36 -1.98
C VAL A 38 -1.14 4.92 -2.10
N ASP A 39 -1.23 6.25 -2.17
CA ASP A 39 -2.49 6.95 -2.27
C ASP A 39 -3.22 6.55 -3.54
N SER A 40 -4.49 6.23 -3.40
CA SER A 40 -5.37 5.77 -4.48
C SER A 40 -6.70 6.49 -4.36
N PRO A 41 -7.27 7.02 -5.47
CA PRO A 41 -8.52 7.76 -5.41
C PRO A 41 -9.62 6.98 -4.68
N GLY A 42 -10.19 7.58 -3.63
CA GLY A 42 -11.27 7.00 -2.83
C GLY A 42 -10.81 6.13 -1.65
N LEU A 43 -9.50 5.94 -1.46
CA LEU A 43 -8.93 5.27 -0.30
C LEU A 43 -8.71 6.28 0.84
N VAL A 44 -9.27 5.99 2.00
CA VAL A 44 -9.11 6.82 3.21
C VAL A 44 -8.65 5.94 4.35
N TYR A 45 -7.56 6.30 5.03
CA TYR A 45 -7.12 5.61 6.24
C TYR A 45 -7.54 6.40 7.48
N ALA A 46 -8.09 5.70 8.48
CA ALA A 46 -8.50 6.26 9.75
C ALA A 46 -8.32 5.24 10.89
N ASN A 47 -8.39 5.74 12.12
CA ASN A 47 -8.41 4.96 13.36
C ASN A 47 -7.18 4.07 13.54
N HIS A 48 -6.07 4.64 13.99
CA HIS A 48 -4.86 3.90 14.32
C HIS A 48 -4.84 3.52 15.79
N LYS A 49 -4.70 2.23 16.10
CA LYS A 49 -4.47 1.73 17.46
C LYS A 49 -3.15 0.96 17.52
N GLU A 50 -2.24 1.45 18.35
CA GLU A 50 -0.97 0.79 18.63
C GLU A 50 -1.13 -0.22 19.78
N TRP A 51 -0.72 -1.46 19.56
CA TRP A 51 -0.58 -2.49 20.59
C TRP A 51 0.90 -2.82 20.83
N ILE A 52 1.18 -3.67 21.83
CA ILE A 52 2.56 -4.03 22.22
C ILE A 52 3.36 -4.59 21.04
N ASP A 53 2.75 -5.43 20.20
CA ASP A 53 3.41 -6.21 19.16
C ASP A 53 2.75 -6.13 17.77
N TYR A 54 1.70 -5.32 17.62
CA TYR A 54 1.04 -5.05 16.34
C TYR A 54 0.30 -3.71 16.35
N ASP A 55 0.01 -3.16 15.16
CA ASP A 55 -0.88 -2.02 14.98
C ASP A 55 -2.16 -2.45 14.26
N GLU A 56 -3.25 -1.73 14.53
CA GLU A 56 -4.52 -1.90 13.85
C GLU A 56 -4.98 -0.56 13.27
N GLY A 57 -5.70 -0.63 12.16
CA GLY A 57 -6.56 0.47 11.75
C GLY A 57 -7.56 0.12 10.68
N VAL A 58 -8.12 1.14 10.05
CA VAL A 58 -9.23 0.99 9.11
C VAL A 58 -8.97 1.78 7.84
N LEU A 59 -9.00 1.07 6.71
CA LEU A 59 -9.13 1.66 5.38
C LEU A 59 -10.60 1.68 4.99
N THR A 60 -11.04 2.79 4.41
CA THR A 60 -12.34 2.92 3.78
C THR A 60 -12.13 3.14 2.29
N PHE A 61 -12.81 2.36 1.45
CA PHE A 61 -12.82 2.53 0.00
C PHE A 61 -14.25 2.39 -0.52
N ASN A 62 -14.79 3.42 -1.16
CA ASN A 62 -16.18 3.41 -1.67
C ASN A 62 -17.23 2.93 -0.64
N LYS A 63 -17.06 3.29 0.64
CA LYS A 63 -17.88 2.88 1.81
C LYS A 63 -17.66 1.43 2.29
N GLU A 64 -16.79 0.66 1.65
CA GLU A 64 -16.32 -0.63 2.16
C GLU A 64 -15.25 -0.41 3.23
N ILE A 65 -15.34 -1.21 4.30
CA ILE A 65 -14.44 -1.16 5.44
C ILE A 65 -13.44 -2.31 5.34
N VAL A 66 -12.16 -1.97 5.28
CA VAL A 66 -11.04 -2.90 5.30
C VAL A 66 -10.27 -2.69 6.59
N ASN A 67 -10.21 -3.73 7.42
CA ASN A 67 -9.33 -3.74 8.57
C ASN A 67 -7.89 -3.88 8.10
N VAL A 68 -7.01 -3.14 8.76
CA VAL A 68 -5.56 -3.19 8.55
C VAL A 68 -4.93 -3.71 9.83
N GLU A 69 -4.18 -4.80 9.75
CA GLU A 69 -3.41 -5.33 10.87
C GLU A 69 -1.92 -5.44 10.49
N ILE A 70 -1.03 -4.88 11.29
CA ILE A 70 0.40 -4.72 10.96
C ILE A 70 1.29 -5.31 12.07
N GLY A 71 2.32 -6.07 11.71
CA GLY A 71 3.31 -6.61 12.63
C GLY A 71 3.00 -8.05 13.06
N GLY A 72 3.08 -8.35 14.36
CA GLY A 72 3.00 -9.69 14.92
C GLY A 72 1.60 -10.28 15.11
N HIS A 73 0.56 -9.67 14.53
CA HIS A 73 -0.84 -9.95 14.85
C HIS A 73 -1.17 -11.48 14.88
N PRO A 74 -1.86 -11.99 15.92
CA PRO A 74 -2.05 -13.43 16.10
C PRO A 74 -2.86 -14.11 14.98
N ARG A 75 -3.62 -13.33 14.20
CA ARG A 75 -4.43 -13.82 13.06
C ARG A 75 -3.62 -14.12 11.79
N PHE A 76 -2.32 -13.81 11.74
CA PHE A 76 -1.48 -14.24 10.63
C PHE A 76 -1.28 -15.76 10.64
N SER A 77 -1.55 -16.41 9.52
CA SER A 77 -1.35 -17.84 9.34
C SER A 77 0.15 -18.20 9.47
N HIS A 78 0.46 -19.41 9.93
CA HIS A 78 1.86 -19.91 9.94
C HIS A 78 2.48 -19.88 8.53
N LYS A 79 1.66 -20.06 7.49
CA LYS A 79 2.08 -19.94 6.10
C LYS A 79 2.54 -18.51 5.79
N ALA A 80 1.71 -17.51 6.10
CA ALA A 80 2.05 -16.11 5.89
C ALA A 80 3.33 -15.70 6.61
N LYS A 81 3.49 -16.11 7.88
CA LYS A 81 4.70 -15.85 8.67
C LYS A 81 5.96 -16.45 8.02
N ARG A 82 5.87 -17.67 7.47
CA ARG A 82 6.98 -18.31 6.77
C ARG A 82 7.29 -17.61 5.44
N THR A 83 6.28 -17.39 4.59
CA THR A 83 6.46 -16.73 3.28
C THR A 83 6.97 -15.30 3.44
N GLY A 84 6.60 -14.61 4.51
CA GLY A 84 7.11 -13.27 4.82
C GLY A 84 8.63 -13.21 4.96
N ASN A 85 9.29 -14.29 5.37
CA ASN A 85 10.76 -14.32 5.46
C ASN A 85 11.43 -14.21 4.07
N ASP A 86 10.74 -14.67 3.03
CA ASP A 86 11.25 -14.64 1.65
C ASP A 86 10.92 -13.31 0.95
N ALA A 87 10.14 -12.43 1.58
CA ALA A 87 9.75 -11.13 1.05
C ALA A 87 10.89 -10.10 1.16
N VAL A 88 12.01 -10.39 0.51
CA VAL A 88 13.17 -9.51 0.42
C VAL A 88 12.95 -8.46 -0.67
N SER A 89 13.50 -7.25 -0.46
CA SER A 89 13.41 -6.10 -1.39
C SER A 89 12.02 -5.44 -1.48
N GLY A 90 11.55 -4.91 -0.35
CA GLY A 90 10.29 -4.16 -0.24
C GLY A 90 9.09 -5.03 0.10
N PHE A 91 7.91 -4.42 0.18
CA PHE A 91 6.68 -5.16 0.41
C PHE A 91 6.31 -6.05 -0.78
N LYS A 92 6.01 -7.32 -0.48
CA LYS A 92 5.59 -8.33 -1.43
C LYS A 92 4.23 -8.90 -1.04
N LEU A 93 3.40 -9.17 -2.05
CA LEU A 93 2.15 -9.89 -1.87
C LEU A 93 2.48 -11.35 -1.50
N LEU A 94 2.06 -11.78 -0.32
CA LEU A 94 2.24 -13.15 0.17
C LEU A 94 1.09 -14.06 -0.30
N GLY A 95 -0.07 -13.47 -0.57
CA GLY A 95 -1.23 -14.14 -1.14
C GLY A 95 -2.55 -13.58 -0.64
N VAL A 96 -3.62 -14.20 -1.13
CA VAL A 96 -5.00 -13.97 -0.69
C VAL A 96 -5.48 -15.21 0.04
N GLU A 97 -6.08 -15.02 1.20
CA GLU A 97 -6.63 -16.10 2.03
C GLU A 97 -8.10 -15.80 2.34
N ARG A 98 -8.90 -16.86 2.49
CA ARG A 98 -10.27 -16.77 3.02
C ARG A 98 -10.38 -17.58 4.29
N SER A 99 -10.62 -16.91 5.41
CA SER A 99 -10.78 -17.54 6.73
C SER A 99 -11.53 -16.61 7.68
N ASP A 100 -12.15 -17.17 8.72
CA ASP A 100 -12.97 -16.42 9.69
C ASP A 100 -14.09 -15.60 9.03
N ASN A 101 -14.67 -16.09 7.94
CA ASN A 101 -15.66 -15.38 7.10
C ASN A 101 -15.17 -14.03 6.56
N ARG A 102 -13.86 -13.90 6.30
CA ARG A 102 -13.25 -12.70 5.71
C ARG A 102 -12.30 -13.07 4.59
N ASP A 103 -12.26 -12.20 3.60
CA ASP A 103 -11.19 -12.17 2.61
C ASP A 103 -10.02 -11.38 3.19
N LYS A 104 -8.80 -11.89 3.00
CA LYS A 104 -7.57 -11.37 3.57
C LYS A 104 -6.52 -11.24 2.47
N VAL A 105 -5.99 -10.04 2.26
CA VAL A 105 -4.81 -9.81 1.41
C VAL A 105 -3.61 -9.64 2.32
N LEU A 106 -2.59 -10.47 2.10
CA LEU A 106 -1.43 -10.56 2.98
C LEU A 106 -0.19 -10.03 2.28
N TRP A 107 0.51 -9.13 2.94
CA TRP A 107 1.76 -8.54 2.49
C TRP A 107 2.86 -8.79 3.52
N GLY A 108 4.11 -8.84 3.06
CA GLY A 108 5.27 -8.98 3.91
C GLY A 108 6.46 -8.19 3.40
N TYR A 109 7.32 -7.75 4.31
CA TYR A 109 8.63 -7.20 3.98
C TYR A 109 9.65 -7.64 5.03
N ASN A 110 10.60 -8.47 4.61
CA ASN A 110 11.76 -8.84 5.39
C ASN A 110 12.92 -7.85 5.15
N ARG A 111 13.12 -6.95 6.11
CA ARG A 111 14.22 -5.97 6.12
C ARG A 111 15.54 -6.54 6.68
N GLY A 112 15.53 -7.80 7.15
CA GLY A 112 16.64 -8.38 7.91
C GLY A 112 16.67 -7.95 9.37
N ASP A 113 15.58 -7.37 9.89
CA ASP A 113 15.46 -6.96 11.28
C ASP A 113 15.44 -8.18 12.22
N ARG A 114 15.95 -8.01 13.44
CA ARG A 114 15.94 -9.08 14.47
C ARG A 114 14.54 -9.58 14.83
N GLN A 115 13.52 -8.77 14.57
CA GLN A 115 12.12 -9.07 14.88
C GLN A 115 11.45 -9.93 13.78
N GLY A 116 12.14 -10.19 12.66
CA GLY A 116 11.59 -10.88 11.50
C GLY A 116 10.88 -9.93 10.52
N PRO A 117 10.10 -10.48 9.58
CA PRO A 117 9.43 -9.69 8.56
C PRO A 117 8.30 -8.84 9.14
N VAL A 118 8.14 -7.64 8.62
CA VAL A 118 6.93 -6.83 8.84
C VAL A 118 5.81 -7.43 8.00
N LEU A 119 4.73 -7.86 8.64
CA LEU A 119 3.55 -8.40 7.96
C LEU A 119 2.42 -7.38 7.98
N VAL A 120 1.61 -7.37 6.92
CA VAL A 120 0.41 -6.52 6.81
C VAL A 120 -0.74 -7.38 6.31
N MET A 121 -1.88 -7.31 6.98
CA MET A 121 -3.13 -7.94 6.57
C MET A 121 -4.15 -6.85 6.28
N LEU A 122 -4.81 -6.97 5.13
CA LEU A 122 -5.92 -6.14 4.72
C LEU A 122 -7.14 -7.04 4.61
N SER A 123 -8.16 -6.85 5.46
CA SER A 123 -9.26 -7.80 5.54
C SER A 123 -10.66 -7.16 5.58
N SER A 124 -11.60 -7.78 4.88
CA SER A 124 -13.02 -7.39 4.82
C SER A 124 -13.90 -8.64 4.81
N PRO A 125 -15.18 -8.61 5.24
CA PRO A 125 -16.10 -9.72 5.03
C PRO A 125 -16.16 -10.20 3.56
N GLN A 126 -16.03 -9.25 2.62
CA GLN A 126 -15.90 -9.52 1.20
C GLN A 126 -15.07 -8.41 0.56
N LEU A 127 -14.08 -8.77 -0.26
CA LEU A 127 -13.27 -7.78 -0.98
C LEU A 127 -13.76 -7.49 -2.40
N GLY A 128 -14.31 -8.49 -3.11
CA GLY A 128 -14.85 -8.27 -4.46
C GLY A 128 -13.84 -7.57 -5.38
N ASP A 129 -14.24 -6.45 -6.00
CA ASP A 129 -13.36 -5.67 -6.89
C ASP A 129 -12.21 -4.95 -6.14
N LEU A 130 -12.35 -4.73 -4.83
CA LEU A 130 -11.30 -4.11 -4.01
C LEU A 130 -10.05 -5.00 -3.95
N GLU A 131 -10.19 -6.32 -4.07
CA GLU A 131 -9.05 -7.25 -4.10
C GLU A 131 -8.05 -6.86 -5.20
N LYS A 132 -8.53 -6.45 -6.38
CA LYS A 132 -7.67 -6.04 -7.50
C LYS A 132 -6.80 -4.83 -7.16
N ILE A 133 -7.30 -3.92 -6.33
CA ILE A 133 -6.56 -2.74 -5.86
C ILE A 133 -5.60 -3.16 -4.76
N LEU A 134 -6.08 -3.95 -3.80
CA LEU A 134 -5.28 -4.38 -2.64
C LEU A 134 -4.15 -5.35 -2.98
N THR A 135 -4.14 -5.91 -4.19
CA THR A 135 -3.09 -6.81 -4.70
C THR A 135 -2.15 -6.14 -5.71
N GLN A 136 -2.31 -4.84 -5.99
CA GLN A 136 -1.45 -4.13 -6.92
C GLN A 136 0.01 -4.11 -6.44
N GLU A 137 0.93 -4.31 -7.37
CA GLU A 137 2.36 -4.16 -7.07
C GLU A 137 2.64 -2.77 -6.49
N LYS A 138 3.52 -2.73 -5.48
CA LYS A 138 3.91 -1.50 -4.77
C LYS A 138 2.76 -0.78 -4.07
N LEU A 139 1.61 -1.42 -3.84
CA LEU A 139 0.54 -0.85 -3.01
C LEU A 139 1.08 -0.41 -1.64
N LEU A 140 1.88 -1.26 -1.01
CA LEU A 140 2.57 -0.94 0.23
C LEU A 140 4.02 -0.56 -0.04
N VAL A 141 4.45 0.49 0.63
CA VAL A 141 5.82 1.01 0.56
C VAL A 141 6.36 1.28 1.95
N ASP A 142 7.67 1.34 2.04
CA ASP A 142 8.36 1.73 3.26
C ASP A 142 8.38 3.25 3.37
N CYS A 143 7.93 3.81 4.50
CA CYS A 143 7.69 5.25 4.62
C CYS A 143 8.92 6.16 4.66
N ASN A 144 10.13 5.60 4.85
CA ASN A 144 11.42 6.30 5.06
C ASN A 144 11.36 7.70 5.71
#